data_AF-A0A554VKM1-F1
#
_entry.id   AF-A0A554VKM1-F1
#
_cell.length_a   1.000
_cell.length_b   1.000
_cell.length_c   1.000
_cell.angle_alpha   90.00
_cell.angle_beta   90.00
_cell.angle_gamma   90.00
#
_symmetry.space_group_name_H-M   'P 1'
#
loop_
_entity.id
_entity.type
_entity.pdbx_description
1 polymer ?
#
loop_
_entity_poly.entity_id
_entity_poly.type
_entity_poly.pdbx_seq_one_letter_code
_entity_poly.pdbx_strand_id
1 'polypeptide(L)'
;MKIDENLIVEYVREAMKKGYLKIVDHRKNILVIDDGVFKLNGWQQPKEKNALEYIFLEAFRLTRYIKFNTLEFERRGSKWSKKS
;
A
#
# COMPACT_ATOMS: atom_id res chain seq x y z
N MET A 1 15.08 0.20 8.97
CA MET A 1 13.96 1.16 8.83
C MET A 1 12.70 0.49 9.36
N LYS A 2 11.86 1.19 10.11
CA LYS A 2 10.60 0.63 10.59
C LYS A 2 9.48 1.11 9.66
N ILE A 3 8.78 0.18 9.03
CA ILE A 3 7.48 0.44 8.41
C ILE A 3 6.44 -0.11 9.39
N ASP A 4 5.52 0.73 9.82
CA ASP A 4 4.44 0.38 10.74
C ASP A 4 3.09 0.87 10.22
N GLU A 5 2.02 0.55 10.95
CA GLU A 5 0.64 0.85 10.54
C GLU A 5 0.41 2.35 10.34
N ASN A 6 1.03 3.22 11.14
CA ASN A 6 0.89 4.67 11.01
C ASN A 6 1.43 5.19 9.67
N LEU A 7 2.60 4.70 9.26
CA LEU A 7 3.20 5.06 7.96
C LEU A 7 2.31 4.62 6.79
N ILE A 8 1.66 3.47 6.89
CA ILE A 8 0.74 2.99 5.84
C ILE A 8 -0.50 3.88 5.74
N VAL A 9 -1.08 4.28 6.87
CA VAL A 9 -2.21 5.21 6.89
C VAL A 9 -1.81 6.56 6.27
N GLU A 10 -0.62 7.07 6.57
CA GLU A 10 -0.07 8.26 5.94
C GLU A 10 0.03 8.12 4.42
N TYR A 11 0.66 7.06 3.92
CA TYR A 11 0.78 6.81 2.48
C TYR A 11 -0.56 6.65 1.77
N VAL A 12 -1.55 6.02 2.41
CA VAL A 12 -2.91 5.93 1.88
C VAL A 12 -3.50 7.33 1.74
N ARG A 13 -3.42 8.16 2.79
CA ARG A 13 -3.95 9.54 2.77
C ARG A 13 -3.28 10.40 1.72
N GLU A 14 -1.98 10.27 1.54
CA GLU A 14 -1.23 11.00 0.52
C GLU A 14 -1.62 10.54 -0.88
N ALA A 15 -1.58 9.23 -1.17
CA ALA A 15 -1.98 8.69 -2.47
C ALA A 15 -3.44 9.00 -2.81
N MET A 16 -4.32 9.13 -1.80
CA MET A 16 -5.70 9.56 -1.99
C MET A 16 -5.87 11.02 -2.42
N LYS A 17 -4.86 11.87 -2.17
CA LYS A 17 -4.83 13.27 -2.66
C LYS A 17 -4.08 13.37 -3.98
N LYS A 18 -2.86 12.82 -4.02
CA LYS A 18 -1.96 12.79 -5.16
C LYS A 18 -0.80 11.84 -4.85
N GLY A 19 -0.46 10.97 -5.80
CA GLY A 19 0.63 10.02 -5.70
C GLY A 19 0.18 8.58 -5.91
N TYR A 20 1.11 7.68 -5.66
CA TYR A 20 0.96 6.26 -5.98
C TYR A 20 1.32 5.40 -4.77
N LEU A 21 0.41 4.52 -4.36
CA LEU A 21 0.67 3.49 -3.37
C LEU A 21 0.31 2.13 -3.97
N LYS A 22 1.23 1.17 -3.89
CA LYS A 22 1.00 -0.23 -4.28
C LYS A 22 1.41 -1.17 -3.15
N ILE A 23 0.51 -2.10 -2.84
CA ILE A 23 0.78 -3.24 -1.96
C ILE A 23 0.50 -4.53 -2.73
N VAL A 24 1.39 -5.51 -2.59
CA VAL A 24 1.21 -6.86 -3.14
C VAL A 24 1.15 -7.87 -2.00
N ASP A 25 -0.04 -8.36 -1.69
CA ASP A 25 -0.20 -9.34 -0.60
C ASP A 25 0.43 -10.72 -0.96
N HIS A 26 0.50 -11.62 0.01
CA HIS A 26 1.03 -12.98 -0.20
C HIS A 26 0.24 -13.82 -1.21
N ARG A 27 -1.02 -13.46 -1.51
CA ARG A 27 -1.87 -14.12 -2.51
C ARG A 27 -1.70 -13.50 -3.90
N LYS A 28 -0.75 -12.58 -4.06
CA LYS A 28 -0.48 -11.80 -5.28
C LYS A 28 -1.62 -10.87 -5.67
N ASN A 29 -2.51 -10.50 -4.74
CA ASN A 29 -3.44 -9.41 -4.99
C ASN A 29 -2.66 -8.10 -5.06
N ILE A 30 -2.99 -7.28 -6.04
CA ILE A 30 -2.37 -5.99 -6.27
C ILE A 30 -3.38 -4.91 -5.89
N LEU A 31 -3.11 -4.25 -4.77
CA LEU A 31 -3.88 -3.10 -4.32
C LEU A 31 -3.12 -1.84 -4.69
N VAL A 32 -3.78 -0.94 -5.42
CA VAL A 32 -3.18 0.32 -5.88
C VAL A 32 -4.10 1.49 -5.56
N ILE A 33 -3.54 2.56 -5.02
CA ILE A 33 -4.14 3.90 -5.08
C ILE A 33 -3.26 4.73 -6.00
N ASP A 34 -3.88 5.38 -6.98
CA ASP A 34 -3.22 6.15 -8.03
C ASP A 34 -4.00 7.45 -8.23
N ASP A 35 -3.46 8.56 -7.70
CA ASP A 35 -4.10 9.88 -7.69
C ASP A 35 -5.58 9.84 -7.24
N GLY A 36 -5.83 9.21 -6.09
CA GLY A 36 -7.18 9.06 -5.53
C GLY A 36 -8.00 7.90 -6.09
N VAL A 37 -7.53 7.21 -7.13
CA VAL A 37 -8.24 6.09 -7.75
C VAL A 37 -7.76 4.77 -7.16
N PHE A 38 -8.64 4.10 -6.41
CA PHE A 38 -8.37 2.74 -5.93
C PHE A 38 -8.61 1.69 -7.03
N LYS A 39 -7.64 0.79 -7.19
CA LYS A 39 -7.68 -0.36 -8.10
C LYS A 39 -7.33 -1.63 -7.32
N LEU A 40 -8.14 -2.67 -7.50
CA LEU A 40 -7.85 -4.03 -7.03
C LEU A 40 -7.63 -4.93 -8.24
N ASN A 41 -6.44 -5.54 -8.33
CA ASN A 41 -6.07 -6.42 -9.44
C ASN A 41 -6.28 -5.76 -10.82
N GLY A 42 -6.01 -4.46 -10.92
CA GLY A 42 -6.16 -3.66 -12.13
C GLY A 42 -7.56 -3.08 -12.36
N TRP A 43 -8.56 -3.52 -11.61
CA TRP A 43 -9.94 -3.05 -11.74
C TRP A 43 -10.21 -1.92 -10.76
N GLN A 44 -10.70 -0.78 -11.27
CA GLN A 44 -11.09 0.34 -10.43
C GLN A 44 -12.27 -0.05 -9.53
N GLN A 45 -12.16 0.25 -8.24
CA GLN A 45 -13.23 0.03 -7.27
C GLN A 45 -13.51 1.32 -6.51
N PRO A 46 -14.71 1.91 -6.62
CA PRO A 46 -15.08 3.04 -5.77
C PRO A 46 -15.20 2.55 -4.32
N LYS A 47 -14.46 3.19 -3.42
CA LYS A 47 -14.48 2.93 -1.97
C LYS A 47 -14.35 4.23 -1.20
N GLU A 48 -14.98 4.28 -0.04
CA GLU A 48 -14.82 5.41 0.88
C GLU A 48 -13.40 5.43 1.48
N LYS A 49 -12.92 6.63 1.85
CA LYS A 49 -11.57 6.83 2.40
C LYS A 49 -11.29 5.94 3.62
N ASN A 50 -12.25 5.87 4.55
CA ASN A 50 -12.09 5.07 5.78
C ASN A 50 -11.98 3.57 5.47
N ALA A 51 -12.70 3.09 4.46
CA ALA A 51 -12.61 1.69 4.02
C ALA A 51 -11.24 1.38 3.42
N LEU A 52 -10.62 2.33 2.70
CA LEU A 52 -9.32 2.15 2.09
C LEU A 52 -8.19 2.03 3.13
N GLU A 53 -8.21 2.86 4.19
CA GLU A 53 -7.23 2.73 5.28
C GLU A 53 -7.26 1.32 5.87
N TYR A 54 -8.46 0.80 6.19
CA TYR A 54 -8.61 -0.56 6.72
C TYR A 54 -8.12 -1.63 5.75
N ILE A 55 -8.51 -1.55 4.47
CA ILE A 55 -8.10 -2.51 3.44
C ILE A 55 -6.57 -2.57 3.30
N PHE A 56 -5.90 -1.41 3.28
CA PHE A 56 -4.46 -1.34 3.11
C PHE A 56 -3.69 -1.78 4.37
N LEU A 57 -4.24 -1.56 5.57
CA LEU A 57 -3.68 -2.09 6.82
C LEU A 57 -3.74 -3.62 6.87
N GLU A 58 -4.87 -4.21 6.48
CA GLU A 58 -5.00 -5.66 6.39
C GLU A 58 -4.04 -6.25 5.33
N ALA A 59 -3.94 -5.61 4.17
CA ALA A 59 -2.98 -5.99 3.14
C ALA A 59 -1.53 -5.84 3.62
N PHE A 60 -1.22 -4.82 4.42
CA PHE A 60 0.11 -4.57 4.98
C PHE A 60 0.60 -5.70 5.90
N ARG A 61 -0.28 -6.27 6.74
CA ARG A 61 0.07 -7.41 7.61
C ARG A 61 0.58 -8.61 6.81
N LEU A 62 0.04 -8.76 5.60
CA LEU A 62 0.20 -9.90 4.71
C LEU A 62 1.17 -9.67 3.55
N THR A 63 1.65 -8.43 3.37
CA THR A 63 2.50 -8.06 2.23
C THR A 63 3.99 -8.29 2.52
N ARG A 64 4.73 -8.56 1.45
CA ARG A 64 6.19 -8.50 1.43
C ARG A 64 6.75 -7.35 0.62
N TYR A 65 5.91 -6.59 -0.07
CA TYR A 65 6.32 -5.52 -0.96
C TYR A 65 5.38 -4.32 -0.86
N ILE A 66 5.97 -3.14 -0.71
CA ILE A 66 5.26 -1.86 -0.68
C ILE A 66 6.00 -0.92 -1.61
N LYS A 67 5.25 -0.22 -2.46
CA LYS A 67 5.79 0.87 -3.27
C LYS A 67 4.97 2.13 -3.01
N PHE A 68 5.63 3.21 -2.64
CA PHE A 68 5.03 4.52 -2.51
C PHE A 68 5.79 5.51 -3.39
N ASN A 69 5.16 6.03 -4.43
CA ASN A 69 5.80 6.82 -5.48
C ASN A 69 7.05 6.12 -6.03
N THR A 70 8.23 6.71 -5.84
CA THR A 70 9.54 6.16 -6.23
C THR A 70 10.18 5.31 -5.13
N LEU A 71 9.63 5.27 -3.92
CA LEU A 71 10.13 4.48 -2.81
C LEU A 71 9.63 3.05 -2.91
N GLU A 72 10.55 2.09 -2.88
CA GLU A 72 10.22 0.67 -2.87
C GLU A 72 10.76 0.00 -1.60
N PHE A 73 9.97 -0.88 -1.00
CA PHE A 73 10.30 -1.58 0.23
C PHE A 73 10.02 -3.08 0.10
N GLU A 74 10.94 -3.89 0.58
CA GLU A 74 10.84 -5.35 0.62
C GLU A 74 10.96 -5.85 2.07
N ARG A 75 10.12 -6.83 2.44
CA ARG A 75 10.15 -7.50 3.73
C ARG A 75 10.81 -8.88 3.63
N ARG A 76 11.89 -9.08 4.38
CA ARG A 76 12.54 -10.39 4.58
C ARG A 76 12.39 -10.80 6.05
N GLY A 77 11.53 -11.78 6.31
CA GLY A 77 11.12 -12.14 7.67
C GLY A 77 10.31 -11.01 8.33
N SER A 78 10.82 -10.48 9.45
CA SER A 78 10.25 -9.33 10.17
C SER A 78 10.88 -7.98 9.79
N LYS A 79 11.94 -7.98 8.97
CA LYS A 79 12.71 -6.77 8.65
C LYS A 79 12.27 -6.18 7.31
N TRP A 80 12.06 -4.86 7.29
CA TRP A 80 11.84 -4.06 6.09
C TRP A 80 13.14 -3.40 5.63
N SER A 81 13.37 -3.45 4.32
CA SER A 81 14.52 -2.84 3.65
C SER A 81 14.04 -2.00 2.47
N LYS A 82 14.61 -0.80 2.31
CA LYS A 82 14.39 0.02 1.12
C LYS A 82 15.15 -0.63 -0.05
N LYS A 83 14.46 -0.82 -1.17
CA LYS A 83 15.04 -1.31 -2.41
C LYS A 83 15.62 -0.10 -3.14
N SER A 84 16.94 -0.12 -3.36
CA SER A 84 17.69 0.91 -4.08
C SER A 84 17.34 0.93 -5.56
#